data_AF-A0A6N6PZW8-F1
#
_entry.id   AF-A0A6N6PZW8-F1
#
_cell.length_a   1.000
_cell.length_b   1.000
_cell.length_c   1.000
_cell.angle_alpha   90.00
_cell.angle_beta   90.00
_cell.angle_gamma   90.00
#
_symmetry.space_group_name_H-M   'P 1'
#
loop_
_entity.id
_entity.type
_entity.pdbx_description
1 polymer ?
#
loop_
_entity_poly.entity_id
_entity_poly.type
_entity_poly.pdbx_seq_one_letter_code
_entity_poly.pdbx_strand_id
1 'polypeptide(L)'
;MLMVFQDVNPVSICRPVFGVYMGEDRFCHFPASNHNRGGLTSFADGHVESHRWLDVRTYKPKSPDFHRHSDASPNNVDLRWLQERTTSRL
;
A
#
# COMPACT_ATOMS: atom_id res chain seq x y z
N MET A 1 10.64 -3.37 11.20
CA MET A 1 11.65 -3.37 10.13
C MET A 1 11.39 -2.14 9.28
N LEU A 2 12.42 -1.41 8.85
CA LEU A 2 12.21 -0.14 8.13
C LEU A 2 11.90 -0.40 6.66
N MET A 3 10.68 -0.08 6.23
CA MET A 3 10.30 -0.07 4.82
C MET A 3 11.09 1.02 4.07
N VAL A 4 11.54 0.71 2.85
CA VAL A 4 12.25 1.64 1.96
C VAL A 4 11.46 1.94 0.69
N PHE A 5 10.88 0.93 0.03
CA PHE A 5 10.19 1.12 -1.24
C PHE A 5 8.94 0.24 -1.37
N GLN A 6 7.93 0.80 -2.02
CA GLN A 6 6.71 0.13 -2.47
C GLN A 6 6.28 0.77 -3.78
N ASP A 7 5.99 -0.06 -4.78
CA ASP A 7 5.47 0.42 -6.05
C ASP A 7 4.04 0.97 -5.91
N VAL A 8 3.74 2.04 -6.64
CA VAL A 8 2.51 2.84 -6.55
C VAL A 8 1.66 2.59 -7.79
N ASN A 9 0.34 2.49 -7.60
CA ASN A 9 -0.59 2.46 -8.71
C ASN A 9 -0.39 3.69 -9.62
N PRO A 10 -0.26 3.54 -10.95
CA PRO A 10 0.03 4.65 -11.86
C PRO A 10 -0.92 5.86 -11.72
N VAL A 11 -2.20 5.65 -11.43
CA VAL A 11 -3.16 6.76 -11.25
C VAL A 11 -3.07 7.43 -9.87
N SER A 12 -2.39 6.79 -8.92
CA SER A 12 -2.17 7.28 -7.55
C SER A 12 -0.83 8.00 -7.37
N ILE A 13 0.00 8.12 -8.42
CA ILE A 13 1.31 8.80 -8.34
C ILE A 13 1.11 10.30 -8.20
N CYS A 14 1.66 10.88 -7.12
CA CYS A 14 1.68 12.34 -6.91
C CYS A 14 2.82 12.85 -6.03
N ARG A 15 3.45 11.99 -5.23
CA ARG A 15 4.58 12.34 -4.36
C ARG A 15 5.67 11.27 -4.47
N PRO A 16 6.95 11.61 -4.23
CA PRO A 16 8.06 10.66 -4.24
C PRO A 16 8.11 9.82 -2.94
N VAL A 17 6.96 9.34 -2.46
CA VAL A 17 6.83 8.54 -1.23
C VAL A 17 5.59 7.65 -1.30
N PHE A 18 5.66 6.46 -0.69
CA PHE A 18 4.50 5.60 -0.44
C PHE A 18 4.03 5.77 1.01
N GLY A 19 2.79 6.21 1.24
CA GLY A 19 2.25 6.50 2.56
C GLY A 19 1.27 5.42 3.01
N VAL A 20 1.34 5.06 4.29
CA VAL A 20 0.41 4.14 4.95
C VAL A 20 -0.15 4.83 6.19
N TYR A 21 -1.48 4.83 6.34
CA TYR A 21 -2.11 5.29 7.57
C TYR A 21 -2.05 4.17 8.62
N MET A 22 -1.49 4.46 9.79
CA MET A 22 -1.27 3.45 10.84
C MET A 22 -2.44 3.31 11.83
N GLY A 23 -3.31 4.32 11.93
CA GLY A 23 -4.45 4.32 12.85
C GLY A 23 -5.82 4.36 12.15
N GLU A 24 -5.84 4.29 10.82
CA GLU A 24 -7.06 4.46 10.03
C GLU A 24 -7.11 3.48 8.87
N ASP A 25 -8.29 2.90 8.63
CA ASP A 25 -8.53 1.99 7.51
C ASP A 25 -8.83 2.77 6.23
N ARG A 26 -7.81 3.44 5.69
CA ARG A 26 -7.89 4.17 4.41
C ARG A 26 -6.58 4.12 3.64
N PHE A 27 -6.65 4.24 2.32
CA PHE A 27 -5.47 4.37 1.48
C PHE A 27 -5.02 5.83 1.40
N CYS A 28 -3.74 6.06 1.69
CA CYS A 28 -3.04 7.30 1.32
C CYS A 28 -2.59 7.21 -0.14
N HIS A 29 -1.86 6.15 -0.47
CA HIS A 29 -1.50 5.77 -1.84
C HIS A 29 -1.93 4.33 -2.09
N PHE A 30 -2.39 4.04 -3.30
CA PHE A 30 -2.72 2.68 -3.70
C PHE A 30 -1.46 1.97 -4.19
N PRO A 31 -1.21 0.71 -3.78
CA PRO A 31 -0.09 -0.04 -4.32
C PRO A 31 -0.34 -0.43 -5.78
N ALA A 32 0.74 -0.61 -6.54
CA ALA A 32 0.64 -1.17 -7.88
C ALA A 32 0.11 -2.60 -7.83
N SER A 33 -0.69 -2.99 -8.83
CA SER A 33 -1.29 -4.32 -8.94
C SER A 33 -1.00 -5.02 -10.27
N ASN A 34 -0.12 -4.44 -11.08
CA ASN A 34 0.19 -4.87 -12.43
C ASN A 34 0.96 -6.21 -12.47
N HIS A 35 1.54 -6.65 -11.36
CA HIS A 35 2.27 -7.91 -11.25
C HIS A 35 1.37 -9.05 -10.76
N ASN A 36 0.42 -9.49 -11.59
CA ASN A 36 -0.54 -10.56 -11.25
C ASN A 36 -1.36 -10.26 -9.96
N ARG A 37 -1.83 -9.02 -9.82
CA ARG A 37 -2.48 -8.49 -8.61
C ARG A 37 -1.56 -8.40 -7.41
N GLY A 38 -0.25 -8.35 -7.60
CA GLY A 38 0.71 -8.23 -6.52
C GLY A 38 1.63 -7.02 -6.65
N GLY A 39 2.39 -6.80 -5.59
CA GLY A 39 3.46 -5.81 -5.50
C GLY A 39 4.61 -6.32 -4.66
N LEU A 40 5.67 -5.51 -4.60
CA LEU A 40 6.88 -5.77 -3.83
C LEU A 40 7.07 -4.66 -2.79
N THR A 41 7.39 -5.05 -1.55
CA THR A 41 7.83 -4.14 -0.49
C THR A 41 9.28 -4.45 -0.16
N SER A 42 10.16 -3.46 -0.20
CA SER A 42 11.57 -3.62 0.20
C SER A 42 11.90 -2.88 1.48
N PHE A 43 12.98 -3.32 2.15
CA PHE A 43 13.35 -2.86 3.48
C PHE A 43 14.84 -2.52 3.55
N ALA A 44 15.22 -1.77 4.59
CA ALA A 44 16.54 -1.17 4.72
C ALA A 44 17.69 -2.17 4.88
N ASP A 45 17.40 -3.41 5.28
CA ASP A 45 18.35 -4.52 5.40
C ASP A 45 18.52 -5.33 4.10
N GLY A 46 17.85 -4.92 3.01
CA GLY A 46 17.91 -5.59 1.71
C GLY A 46 16.86 -6.68 1.50
N HIS A 47 16.03 -6.96 2.50
CA HIS A 47 14.86 -7.82 2.38
C HIS A 47 13.90 -7.30 1.30
N VAL A 48 13.27 -8.23 0.57
CA VAL A 48 12.08 -7.95 -0.26
C VAL A 48 10.98 -8.97 0.04
N GLU A 49 9.77 -8.47 0.29
CA GLU A 49 8.57 -9.28 0.41
C GLU A 49 7.66 -9.05 -0.80
N SER A 50 7.25 -10.15 -1.44
CA SER A 50 6.23 -10.13 -2.48
C SER A 50 4.87 -10.46 -1.89
N HIS A 51 3.85 -9.71 -2.26
CA HIS A 51 2.50 -9.96 -1.79
C HIS A 51 1.48 -9.82 -2.90
N ARG A 52 0.54 -10.77 -2.93
CA ARG A 52 -0.60 -10.73 -3.83
C ARG A 52 -1.77 -10.12 -3.09
N TRP A 53 -2.25 -8.99 -3.58
CA TRP A 53 -3.39 -8.28 -3.03
C TRP A 53 -4.64 -9.15 -3.13
N LEU A 54 -5.35 -9.27 -2.01
CA LEU A 54 -6.52 -10.14 -1.86
C LEU A 54 -7.83 -9.36 -1.99
N ASP A 55 -7.85 -8.10 -1.55
CA ASP A 55 -9.03 -7.25 -1.59
C ASP A 55 -9.14 -6.52 -2.93
N VAL A 56 -10.31 -6.62 -3.57
CA VAL A 56 -10.58 -5.94 -4.85
C VAL A 56 -10.43 -4.42 -4.74
N ARG A 57 -10.66 -3.86 -3.56
CA ARG A 57 -10.48 -2.43 -3.27
C ARG A 57 -9.00 -2.02 -3.31
N THR A 58 -8.08 -2.98 -3.22
CA THR A 58 -6.63 -2.76 -3.34
C THR A 58 -6.14 -2.94 -4.77
N TYR A 59 -6.44 -4.08 -5.43
CA TYR A 59 -5.88 -4.36 -6.75
C TYR A 59 -6.69 -3.78 -7.92
N LYS A 60 -7.94 -3.38 -7.69
CA LYS A 60 -8.79 -2.69 -8.66
C LYS A 60 -9.54 -1.54 -7.97
N PRO A 61 -8.80 -0.54 -7.45
CA PRO A 61 -9.39 0.53 -6.67
C PRO A 61 -10.32 1.39 -7.52
N LYS A 62 -11.40 1.86 -6.91
CA LYS A 62 -12.32 2.84 -7.48
C LYS A 62 -12.35 4.04 -6.56
N SER A 63 -11.43 4.98 -6.79
CA SER A 63 -11.41 6.26 -6.08
C SER A 63 -12.05 7.33 -6.95
N PRO A 64 -12.91 8.21 -6.37
CA PRO A 64 -13.37 9.41 -7.06
C PRO A 64 -12.23 10.43 -7.27
N ASP A 65 -11.17 10.37 -6.45
CA ASP A 65 -9.99 11.22 -6.52
C ASP A 65 -8.80 10.50 -5.83
N PHE A 66 -7.91 9.93 -6.65
CA PHE A 66 -6.73 9.19 -6.19
C PHE A 66 -5.71 10.06 -5.44
N HIS A 67 -5.85 11.38 -5.47
CA HIS A 67 -4.94 12.34 -4.86
C HIS A 67 -5.53 12.97 -3.59
N ARG A 68 -6.73 12.55 -3.17
CA ARG A 68 -7.38 12.98 -1.91
C ARG A 68 -6.82 12.30 -0.66
N HIS A 69 -6.05 11.21 -0.84
CA HIS A 69 -5.38 10.47 0.24
C HIS A 69 -6.31 10.03 1.38
N SER A 70 -7.57 9.73 1.10
CA SER A 70 -8.56 9.46 2.15
C SER A 70 -9.65 8.48 1.70
N ASP A 71 -9.28 7.53 0.85
CA ASP A 71 -10.20 6.50 0.39
C ASP A 71 -10.35 5.41 1.44
N ALA A 72 -11.51 5.39 2.08
CA ALA A 72 -11.84 4.43 3.13
C ALA A 72 -11.84 3.00 2.59
N SER A 73 -11.21 2.10 3.33
CA SER A 73 -11.16 0.67 3.05
C SER A 73 -11.28 -0.14 4.34
N PRO A 74 -12.43 -0.03 5.05
CA PRO A 74 -12.62 -0.71 6.33
C PRO A 74 -12.42 -2.22 6.20
N ASN A 75 -11.72 -2.82 7.17
CA ASN A 75 -11.41 -4.25 7.22
C ASN A 75 -10.66 -4.78 5.99
N ASN A 76 -9.88 -3.95 5.30
CA ASN A 76 -9.07 -4.38 4.17
C ASN A 76 -7.82 -5.14 4.65
N VAL A 77 -7.74 -6.42 4.31
CA VAL A 77 -6.64 -7.31 4.71
C VAL A 77 -5.29 -6.90 4.12
N ASP A 78 -5.28 -6.29 2.95
CA ASP A 78 -4.04 -5.81 2.31
C ASP A 78 -3.54 -4.52 2.97
N LEU A 79 -4.45 -3.66 3.42
CA LEU A 79 -4.09 -2.47 4.17
C LEU A 79 -3.47 -2.86 5.51
N ARG A 80 -4.05 -3.85 6.20
CA ARG A 80 -3.47 -4.42 7.42
C ARG A 80 -2.09 -5.04 7.15
N TRP A 81 -1.95 -5.79 6.06
CA TRP A 81 -0.67 -6.37 5.65
C TRP A 81 0.42 -5.30 5.49
N LEU A 82 0.09 -4.18 4.84
CA LEU A 82 0.98 -3.02 4.71
C LEU A 82 1.32 -2.41 6.07
N GLN A 83 0.31 -2.14 6.91
CA GLN A 83 0.52 -1.57 8.26
C GLN A 83 1.49 -2.44 9.10
N GLU A 84 1.30 -3.77 9.11
CA GLU A 84 2.14 -4.70 9.88
C GLU A 84 3.62 -4.70 9.50
N ARG A 85 3.94 -4.29 8.26
CA ARG A 85 5.29 -4.26 7.68
C ARG A 85 5.92 -2.88 7.68
N THR A 86 5.09 -1.86 7.63
CA THR A 86 5.53 -0.46 7.59
C THR A 86 5.54 0.19 8.97
N THR A 87 5.02 -0.49 9.99
CA THR A 87 5.17 -0.08 11.39
C THR A 87 6.60 -0.29 11.90
N SER A 88 7.05 0.61 12.78
CA SER A 88 8.12 0.26 13.71
C SER A 88 7.60 -0.84 14.64
N ARG A 89 8.44 -1.86 14.87
CA ARG A 89 8.32 -2.75 16.01
C ARG A 89 9.43 -2.32 16.95
N LEU A 90 9.07 -1.80 18.12
CA LEU A 90 10.02 -1.60 19.22
C LEU A 90 10.36 -2.96 19.82
#